data_AF-C5L1G9-F1
#
_entry.id   AF-C5L1G9-F1
#
_cell.length_a   1.000
_cell.length_b   1.000
_cell.length_c   1.000
_cell.angle_alpha   90.00
_cell.angle_beta   90.00
_cell.angle_gamma   90.00
#
_symmetry.space_group_name_H-M   'P 1'
#
loop_
_entity.id
_entity.type
_entity.pdbx_description
1 polymer ?
#
loop_
_entity_poly.entity_id
_entity_poly.type
_entity_poly.pdbx_seq_one_letter_code
_entity_poly.pdbx_strand_id
1 'polypeptide(L)'
;YKFLEELLFLFYERGSFLSRCVRIEKLDLEKGAIDAYVFGEHMDLSRHEQGTEIKAITLHGMEIDKAKDGNRCDIHFLIDI
;
A
#
# COMPACT_ATOMS: atom_id res chain seq x y z
N TYR A 1 7.07 -4.50 -0.11
CA TYR A 1 7.40 -3.97 -1.45
C TYR A 1 6.33 -4.34 -2.48
N LYS A 2 6.33 -5.55 -3.07
CA LYS A 2 5.43 -5.92 -4.18
C LYS A 2 3.95 -5.62 -3.96
N PHE A 3 3.45 -5.85 -2.74
CA PHE A 3 2.06 -5.51 -2.39
C PHE A 3 1.71 -4.03 -2.63
N LEU A 4 2.58 -3.10 -2.22
CA LEU A 4 2.36 -1.67 -2.41
C LEU A 4 2.53 -1.25 -3.88
N GLU A 5 3.44 -1.92 -4.60
CA GLU A 5 3.64 -1.72 -6.03
C GLU A 5 2.39 -2.12 -6.84
N GLU A 6 1.73 -3.22 -6.48
CA GLU A 6 0.44 -3.61 -7.07
C GLU A 6 -0.66 -2.56 -6.80
N LEU A 7 -0.71 -1.98 -5.59
CA LEU A 7 -1.65 -0.89 -5.30
C LEU A 7 -1.37 0.34 -6.17
N LEU A 8 -0.10 0.68 -6.36
CA LEU A 8 0.31 1.79 -7.21
C LEU A 8 -0.07 1.52 -8.68
N PHE A 9 0.13 0.28 -9.13
CA PHE A 9 -0.29 -0.17 -10.46
C PHE A 9 -1.82 -0.09 -10.65
N LEU A 10 -2.62 -0.46 -9.63
CA LEU A 10 -4.09 -0.30 -9.68
C LEU A 10 -4.51 1.16 -9.86
N PHE A 11 -3.77 2.10 -9.26
CA PHE A 11 -4.01 3.52 -9.47
C PHE A 11 -3.67 3.95 -10.91
N TYR A 12 -2.48 3.64 -11.41
CA TYR A 12 -2.07 4.13 -12.74
C TYR A 12 -2.79 3.44 -13.91
N GLU A 13 -2.88 2.11 -13.88
CA GLU A 13 -3.25 1.32 -15.06
C GLU A 13 -4.70 0.83 -15.01
N ARG A 14 -5.37 0.95 -13.86
CA ARG A 14 -6.75 0.49 -13.67
C ARG A 14 -7.71 1.60 -13.23
N GLY A 15 -7.58 2.76 -13.89
CA GLY A 15 -8.57 3.83 -13.82
C GLY A 15 -8.52 4.65 -12.54
N SER A 16 -7.33 4.91 -12.00
CA SER A 16 -7.14 5.78 -10.82
C SER A 16 -7.92 5.27 -9.61
N PHE A 17 -7.82 3.97 -9.33
CA PHE A 17 -8.46 3.39 -8.15
C PHE A 17 -7.82 3.91 -6.86
N LEU A 18 -8.60 4.59 -6.03
CA LEU A 18 -8.20 5.12 -4.74
C LEU A 18 -8.55 4.12 -3.64
N SER A 19 -7.54 3.42 -3.12
CA SER A 19 -7.72 2.52 -1.98
C SER A 19 -7.96 3.30 -0.69
N ARG A 20 -9.11 3.10 -0.04
CA ARG A 20 -9.45 3.69 1.26
C ARG A 20 -9.12 2.77 2.42
N CYS A 21 -9.29 1.47 2.23
CA CYS A 21 -9.08 0.48 3.27
C CYS A 21 -8.47 -0.79 2.67
N VAL A 22 -7.48 -1.34 3.36
CA VAL A 22 -6.90 -2.65 3.04
C VAL A 22 -7.21 -3.57 4.20
N ARG A 23 -7.80 -4.73 3.92
CA ARG A 23 -8.01 -5.79 4.90
C ARG A 23 -7.15 -6.98 4.52
N ILE A 24 -6.20 -7.31 5.38
CA ILE A 24 -5.32 -8.47 5.20
C ILE A 24 -6.04 -9.69 5.76
N GLU A 25 -6.29 -10.69 4.90
CA GLU A 25 -6.90 -11.96 5.31
C GLU A 25 -5.82 -12.95 5.75
N LYS A 26 -4.69 -12.96 5.02
CA LYS A 26 -3.58 -13.86 5.29
C LYS A 26 -2.26 -13.20 4.99
N LEU A 27 -1.32 -13.36 5.90
CA LEU A 27 0.07 -12.94 5.73
C LEU A 27 0.98 -14.10 6.10
N ASP A 28 1.66 -14.66 5.11
CA ASP A 28 2.66 -15.71 5.28
C ASP A 28 4.05 -15.09 5.11
N LEU A 29 4.71 -14.82 6.23
CA LEU A 29 6.02 -14.18 6.25
C LEU A 29 7.16 -15.12 5.82
N GLU A 30 6.98 -16.44 5.95
CA GLU A 30 8.00 -17.42 5.54
C GLU A 30 8.04 -17.55 4.01
N LYS A 31 6.85 -17.52 3.37
CA LYS A 31 6.72 -17.59 1.92
C LYS A 31 6.72 -16.23 1.24
N GLY A 32 6.59 -15.15 2.00
CA GLY A 32 6.44 -13.78 1.48
C GLY A 32 5.14 -13.60 0.69
N ALA A 33 4.06 -14.26 1.10
CA ALA A 33 2.76 -14.22 0.45
C ALA A 33 1.75 -13.42 1.28
N ILE A 34 0.90 -12.65 0.60
CA ILE A 34 -0.15 -11.86 1.23
C ILE A 34 -1.45 -12.01 0.43
N ASP A 35 -2.53 -12.31 1.13
CA ASP A 35 -3.89 -12.26 0.61
C ASP A 35 -4.62 -11.10 1.31
N ALA A 36 -5.07 -10.14 0.52
CA ALA A 36 -5.73 -8.95 1.04
C ALA A 36 -6.86 -8.48 0.12
N TYR A 37 -7.90 -7.92 0.73
CA TYR A 37 -8.95 -7.18 0.03
C TYR A 37 -8.69 -5.69 0.12
N VAL A 38 -8.80 -5.01 -1.01
CA VAL A 38 -8.63 -3.56 -1.11
C VAL A 38 -9.98 -2.96 -1.45
N PHE A 39 -10.46 -2.07 -0.58
CA PHE A 39 -11.74 -1.38 -0.72
C PHE A 39 -11.50 0.09 -1.02
N GLY A 40 -12.23 0.63 -1.99
CA GLY A 40 -12.00 1.95 -2.53
C GLY A 40 -12.99 2.33 -3.62
N GLU A 41 -12.72 3.45 -4.29
CA GLU A 41 -13.49 3.94 -5.43
C GLU A 41 -12.55 4.50 -6.51
N HIS A 42 -13.05 4.70 -7.72
CA HIS A 42 -12.28 5.38 -8.76
C HIS A 42 -12.18 6.88 -8.46
N MET A 43 -11.05 7.48 -8.83
CA MET A 43 -10.83 8.91 -8.64
C MET A 43 -11.86 9.72 -9.43
N ASP A 44 -12.50 10.63 -8.70
CA ASP A 44 -13.42 11.63 -9.22
C ASP A 44 -12.88 13.02 -8.88
N LEU A 45 -12.46 13.78 -9.90
CA LEU A 45 -11.85 15.11 -9.77
C LEU A 45 -12.79 16.17 -9.19
N SER A 46 -14.10 15.92 -9.17
CA SER A 46 -15.06 16.86 -8.56
C SER A 46 -15.16 16.70 -7.04
N ARG A 47 -14.78 15.54 -6.52
CA ARG A 47 -14.94 15.15 -5.11
C ARG A 47 -13.61 14.95 -4.39
N HIS A 48 -12.58 14.51 -5.11
CA HIS A 48 -11.28 14.17 -4.53
C HIS A 48 -10.29 15.31 -4.77
N GLU A 49 -9.66 15.75 -3.68
CA GLU A 49 -8.56 16.71 -3.72
C GLU A 49 -7.31 16.07 -4.35
N GLN A 50 -6.65 16.81 -5.24
CA GLN A 50 -5.38 16.37 -5.82
C GLN A 50 -4.24 16.73 -4.87
N GLY A 51 -3.72 15.72 -4.18
CA GLY A 51 -2.48 15.81 -3.43
C GLY A 51 -1.25 15.67 -4.34
N THR A 52 -0.16 15.17 -3.77
CA THR A 52 1.04 14.83 -4.54
C THR A 52 0.95 13.43 -5.11
N GLU A 53 1.26 13.30 -6.39
CA GLU A 53 1.36 12.01 -7.07
C GLU A 53 2.55 11.21 -6.54
N ILE A 54 2.40 9.88 -6.43
CA ILE A 54 3.47 8.98 -6.01
C ILE A 54 3.98 8.26 -7.25
N LYS A 55 5.24 8.50 -7.63
CA LYS A 55 5.85 7.91 -8.84
C LYS A 55 6.31 6.48 -8.64
N ALA A 56 6.86 6.17 -7.46
CA ALA A 56 7.40 4.85 -7.17
C ALA A 56 7.41 4.53 -5.67
N ILE A 57 7.23 3.25 -5.37
CA ILE A 57 7.56 2.68 -4.07
C ILE A 57 9.05 2.33 -4.09
N THR A 58 9.80 2.71 -3.04
CA THR A 58 11.23 2.38 -2.96
C THR A 58 11.50 1.40 -1.82
N LEU A 59 12.58 0.62 -1.94
CA LEU A 59 13.14 -0.15 -0.83
C LEU A 59 14.05 0.70 0.07
N HIS A 60 14.28 1.97 -0.28
CA HIS A 60 15.18 2.83 0.46
C HIS A 60 14.58 3.18 1.82
N GLY A 61 15.33 2.94 2.88
CA GLY A 61 14.86 3.13 4.26
C GLY A 61 13.68 2.22 4.63
N MET A 62 13.50 1.07 3.95
CA MET A 62 12.46 0.13 4.34
C MET A 62 12.84 -0.57 5.65
N GLU A 63 12.05 -0.34 6.69
CA GLU A 63 12.23 -0.92 8.02
C GLU A 63 10.93 -1.60 8.48
N ILE A 64 11.05 -2.75 9.12
CA ILE A 64 9.94 -3.50 9.71
C ILE A 64 10.22 -3.59 11.20
N ASP A 65 9.53 -2.77 12.00
CA ASP A 65 9.62 -2.80 13.45
C ASP A 65 8.47 -3.64 14.02
N LYS A 66 8.83 -4.66 14.81
CA LYS A 66 7.88 -5.54 15.46
C LYS A 66 7.90 -5.22 16.95
N ALA A 67 6.75 -4.83 17.48
CA ALA A 67 6.61 -4.63 18.91
C ALA A 67 6.97 -5.92 19.66
N LYS A 68 7.63 -5.77 20.81
CA LYS A 68 8.14 -6.90 21.59
C LYS A 68 7.05 -7.86 22.08
N ASP A 69 5.82 -7.36 22.20
CA ASP A 69 4.63 -8.14 22.57
C ASP A 69 3.99 -8.85 21.37
N GLY A 70 4.49 -8.63 20.15
CA GLY A 70 4.00 -9.22 18.92
C GLY A 70 2.65 -8.67 18.43
N ASN A 71 2.06 -7.71 19.13
CA ASN A 71 0.70 -7.23 18.82
C ASN A 71 0.69 -6.11 17.76
N ARG A 72 1.86 -5.56 17.44
CA ARG A 72 2.01 -4.47 16.47
C ARG A 72 3.23 -4.70 15.59
N CYS A 73 3.07 -4.40 14.31
CA CYS A 73 4.14 -4.38 13.32
C CYS A 73 4.02 -3.06 12.57
N ASP A 74 5.03 -2.20 12.71
CA ASP A 74 5.13 -0.95 11.98
C ASP A 74 6.07 -1.15 10.80
N ILE A 75 5.68 -0.62 9.64
CA ILE A 75 6.49 -0.69 8.43
C ILE A 75 6.73 0.75 7.97
N HIS A 76 8.01 1.12 7.90
CA HIS A 76 8.46 2.41 7.43
C HIS A 76 9.12 2.22 6.07
N PHE A 77 8.87 3.13 5.14
CA PHE A 77 9.50 3.13 3.82
C PHE A 77 9.42 4.52 3.21
N LEU A 78 10.29 4.79 2.24
CA LEU A 78 10.30 6.03 1.49
C LEU A 78 9.62 5.84 0.13
N ILE A 79 8.92 6.88 -0.30
CA ILE A 79 8.27 6.96 -1.60
C ILE A 79 8.92 8.05 -2.44
N ASP A 80 8.92 7.86 -3.75
CA ASP A 80 9.29 8.89 -4.71
C ASP A 80 8.02 9.61 -5.18
N ILE A 81 8.06 10.94 -5.20
CA ILE A 81 6.93 11.84 -5.47
C ILE A 81 7.23 12.76 -6.65
#